data_AF-A0A3D9IFW9-F1
#
_entry.id   AF-A0A3D9IFW9-F1
#
_cell.length_a   1.000
_cell.length_b   1.000
_cell.length_c   1.000
_cell.angle_alpha   90.00
_cell.angle_beta   90.00
_cell.angle_gamma   90.00
#
_symmetry.space_group_name_H-M   'P 1'
#
loop_
_entity.id
_entity.type
_entity.pdbx_description
1 polymer ?
#
loop_
_entity_poly.entity_id
_entity_poly.type
_entity_poly.pdbx_seq_one_letter_code
_entity_poly.pdbx_strand_id
1 'polypeptide(L)'
;MNKNASSLKRRFMTLLLTGAVLFLTSALQPLSAAAAGFKDVPASHWAYDAIARAAAESWVDGYSDGSFRPSQQVTEAEFLKLLLAAAVPGELTVRQAGETWSAPYYKYAKERSFPLSEAGASFDRGGAAQLIAALKGQILGRTEAVRYLLDNGLSKGITSATVEGYQMQKALSRAEAIQFIVNALGGEAKPEPEIGDEYRLRGIAVGDSEAAVTAKLGKPSRVDPSEYGFQWHIYNDDYAQYAQIGIKGGKVVALFSNANVWRSGDGLAIGSTKASISAKLGKPSSLTELKANISIRTESDVYPSYEVDGSYLTFMLDQHNGGKTMGIYMIEKKTAAARDGNYGAVNSALLTAYERELLDLANVSRVLAGKKALAWDDKVAAIARAHSKDMGQSGFFDHVNLEGLTPFDRLKADGISYSAAGENIAAGHINAVFAHAEWMNSEGHRQNILSDKYEKLGVGIAYSKDYEYRIYYTQKFYTPRR
;
A
#
# COMPACT_ATOMS: atom_id res chain seq x y z
N MET A 1 67.85 6.90 50.08
CA MET A 1 68.08 8.33 50.39
C MET A 1 67.65 9.15 49.18
N ASN A 2 66.81 10.15 49.43
CA ASN A 2 66.39 11.23 48.54
C ASN A 2 67.57 11.90 47.79
N LYS A 3 67.37 12.32 46.52
CA LYS A 3 67.40 13.74 46.10
C LYS A 3 67.40 13.94 44.57
N ASN A 4 66.57 14.89 44.15
CA ASN A 4 66.53 15.61 42.88
C ASN A 4 67.86 16.32 42.52
N ALA A 5 68.12 16.46 41.21
CA ALA A 5 68.73 17.62 40.55
C ALA A 5 68.59 17.45 39.02
N SER A 6 67.66 18.15 38.36
CA SER A 6 67.87 19.37 37.56
C SER A 6 69.03 19.35 36.55
N SER A 7 68.72 19.37 35.25
CA SER A 7 69.17 20.45 34.37
C SER A 7 68.45 20.42 33.01
N LEU A 8 67.97 21.60 32.63
CA LEU A 8 67.30 21.94 31.38
C LEU A 8 68.36 22.53 30.43
N LYS A 9 68.50 22.03 29.19
CA LYS A 9 69.17 22.78 28.10
C LYS A 9 68.41 22.67 26.76
N ARG A 10 68.03 23.87 26.30
CA ARG A 10 67.60 24.37 24.97
C ARG A 10 68.49 23.87 23.82
N ARG A 11 68.18 23.88 22.50
CA ARG A 11 67.04 24.26 21.63
C ARG A 11 67.42 23.86 20.16
N PHE A 12 66.41 23.49 19.36
CA PHE A 12 66.18 23.70 17.90
C PHE A 12 67.02 23.06 16.75
N MET A 13 66.25 22.45 15.82
CA MET A 13 66.34 22.43 14.33
C MET A 13 67.45 21.58 13.67
N THR A 14 67.29 20.82 12.57
CA THR A 14 66.26 20.63 11.53
C THR A 14 66.59 19.35 10.72
N LEU A 15 65.62 18.88 9.94
CA LEU A 15 65.75 18.22 8.62
C LEU A 15 66.08 16.71 8.56
N LEU A 16 65.11 15.94 8.07
CA LEU A 16 65.37 14.70 7.34
C LEU A 16 64.43 14.63 6.13
N LEU A 17 65.03 14.77 4.95
CA LEU A 17 64.50 14.38 3.65
C LEU A 17 64.42 12.86 3.57
N THR A 18 63.26 12.31 3.20
CA THR A 18 63.19 11.12 2.36
C THR A 18 61.96 11.23 1.46
N GLY A 19 62.19 11.22 0.15
CA GLY A 19 61.16 11.03 -0.86
C GLY A 19 61.09 9.55 -1.23
N ALA A 20 59.87 9.02 -1.31
CA ALA A 20 59.47 8.00 -2.28
C ALA A 20 57.95 7.96 -2.33
N VAL A 21 57.42 8.30 -3.50
CA VAL A 21 56.00 8.35 -3.85
C VAL A 21 55.47 6.92 -3.98
N LEU A 22 54.44 6.59 -3.20
CA LEU A 22 53.52 5.49 -3.48
C LEU A 22 52.11 6.08 -3.43
N PHE A 23 51.55 6.37 -4.60
CA PHE A 23 50.12 6.65 -4.74
C PHE A 23 49.34 5.36 -4.48
N LEU A 24 48.93 5.12 -3.24
CA LEU A 24 47.70 4.36 -3.00
C LEU A 24 46.54 5.32 -3.21
N THR A 25 45.98 5.34 -4.42
CA THR A 25 44.65 5.90 -4.64
C THR A 25 43.66 4.98 -3.92
N SER A 26 43.32 5.30 -2.68
CA SER A 26 42.00 4.96 -2.17
C SER A 26 41.02 5.80 -2.98
N ALA A 27 40.56 5.25 -4.09
CA ALA A 27 39.31 5.70 -4.67
C ALA A 27 38.27 5.58 -3.55
N LEU A 28 37.86 6.73 -3.00
CA LEU A 28 36.60 6.84 -2.29
C LEU A 28 35.56 6.33 -3.28
N GLN A 29 35.12 5.09 -3.07
CA GLN A 29 33.96 4.57 -3.75
C GLN A 29 32.83 5.57 -3.48
N PRO A 30 32.09 6.05 -4.49
CA PRO A 30 30.81 6.66 -4.19
C PRO A 30 30.01 5.58 -3.49
N LEU A 31 29.68 5.81 -2.22
CA LEU A 31 28.66 5.06 -1.52
C LEU A 31 27.41 5.14 -2.41
N SER A 32 27.07 4.02 -3.02
CA SER A 32 25.83 3.83 -3.75
C SER A 32 24.70 4.30 -2.83
N ALA A 33 23.96 5.32 -3.27
CA ALA A 33 22.76 5.78 -2.60
C ALA A 33 21.76 4.62 -2.56
N ALA A 34 21.68 3.91 -1.43
CA ALA A 34 20.53 3.09 -1.13
C ALA A 34 19.36 4.05 -0.93
N ALA A 35 18.56 4.26 -1.98
CA ALA A 35 17.31 5.00 -1.86
C ALA A 35 16.49 4.35 -0.74
N ALA A 36 16.19 5.10 0.32
CA ALA A 36 15.46 4.61 1.47
C ALA A 36 14.04 4.21 1.05
N GLY A 37 13.86 2.93 0.71
CA GLY A 37 12.56 2.35 0.43
C GLY A 37 11.86 1.99 1.74
N PHE A 38 11.16 2.94 2.35
CA PHE A 38 10.28 2.62 3.48
C PHE A 38 9.24 1.60 3.03
N LYS A 39 9.04 0.54 3.82
CA LYS A 39 8.19 -0.60 3.43
C LYS A 39 6.73 -0.24 3.15
N ASP A 40 6.27 0.88 3.70
CA ASP A 40 4.91 1.39 3.64
C ASP A 40 4.77 2.64 2.75
N VAL A 41 5.81 3.00 2.01
CA VAL A 41 5.81 4.09 1.02
C VAL A 41 6.26 3.51 -0.34
N PRO A 42 5.37 2.81 -1.07
CA PRO A 42 5.69 2.30 -2.41
C PRO A 42 5.92 3.46 -3.38
N ALA A 43 6.62 3.19 -4.50
CA ALA A 43 6.88 4.16 -5.57
C ALA A 43 5.63 4.88 -6.10
N SER A 44 4.48 4.23 -5.97
CA SER A 44 3.18 4.73 -6.41
C SER A 44 2.46 5.60 -5.37
N HIS A 45 3.03 5.79 -4.18
CA HIS A 45 2.48 6.68 -3.17
C HIS A 45 2.58 8.15 -3.64
N TRP A 46 1.53 8.95 -3.47
CA TRP A 46 1.48 10.34 -3.98
C TRP A 46 2.65 11.22 -3.47
N ALA A 47 3.07 10.99 -2.22
CA ALA A 47 4.21 11.68 -1.58
C ALA A 47 5.55 10.94 -1.75
N TYR A 48 5.63 9.90 -2.59
CA TYR A 48 6.83 9.06 -2.71
C TYR A 48 8.09 9.89 -2.97
N ASP A 49 8.08 10.74 -4.00
CA ASP A 49 9.25 11.55 -4.35
C ASP A 49 9.67 12.49 -3.22
N ALA A 50 8.70 13.10 -2.54
CA ALA A 50 8.96 14.02 -1.44
C ALA A 50 9.57 13.29 -0.22
N ILE A 51 9.04 12.11 0.11
CA ILE A 51 9.53 11.26 1.20
C ILE A 51 10.92 10.70 0.87
N ALA A 52 11.12 10.23 -0.36
CA ALA A 52 12.40 9.73 -0.84
C ALA A 52 13.49 10.82 -0.78
N ARG A 53 13.15 12.04 -1.21
CA ARG A 53 14.03 13.22 -1.07
C ARG A 53 14.35 13.50 0.40
N ALA A 54 13.33 13.60 1.24
CA ALA A 54 13.52 13.93 2.66
C ALA A 54 14.39 12.89 3.39
N ALA A 55 14.27 11.60 3.03
CA ALA A 55 15.12 10.55 3.57
C ALA A 55 16.55 10.63 3.04
N ALA A 56 16.74 10.87 1.73
CA ALA A 56 18.06 11.03 1.12
C ALA A 56 18.83 12.22 1.71
N GLU A 57 18.13 13.30 2.05
CA GLU A 57 18.70 14.49 2.67
C GLU A 57 18.75 14.43 4.22
N SER A 58 18.40 13.29 4.82
CA SER A 58 18.41 13.07 6.29
C SER A 58 17.52 14.02 7.09
N TRP A 59 16.47 14.56 6.48
CA TRP A 59 15.48 15.39 7.20
C TRP A 59 14.59 14.55 8.09
N VAL A 60 14.30 13.32 7.65
CA VAL A 60 13.38 12.40 8.29
C VAL A 60 13.97 11.01 8.39
N ASP A 61 13.74 10.39 9.54
CA ASP A 61 14.05 8.99 9.81
C ASP A 61 12.78 8.15 9.73
N GLY A 62 12.96 6.88 9.39
CA GLY A 62 11.94 5.85 9.56
C GLY A 62 11.93 5.29 10.98
N TYR A 63 10.95 4.43 11.23
CA TYR A 63 10.88 3.63 12.44
C TYR A 63 11.81 2.42 12.32
N SER A 64 12.18 1.84 13.47
CA SER A 64 13.07 0.66 13.54
C SER A 64 12.54 -0.56 12.79
N ASP A 65 11.25 -0.60 12.50
CA ASP A 65 10.60 -1.66 11.72
C ASP A 65 10.65 -1.42 10.20
N GLY A 66 11.36 -0.37 9.74
CA GLY A 66 11.50 0.00 8.33
C GLY A 66 10.30 0.77 7.75
N SER A 67 9.35 1.22 8.58
CA SER A 67 8.22 2.06 8.14
C SER A 67 8.53 3.56 8.19
N PHE A 68 7.79 4.35 7.41
CA PHE A 68 7.71 5.80 7.50
C PHE A 68 6.43 6.27 8.22
N ARG A 69 5.34 5.51 8.10
CA ARG A 69 3.98 5.80 8.59
C ARG A 69 3.40 7.08 7.98
N PRO A 70 3.14 7.10 6.65
CA PRO A 70 2.75 8.32 5.93
C PRO A 70 1.46 8.97 6.44
N SER A 71 0.51 8.18 6.95
CA SER A 71 -0.78 8.66 7.47
C SER A 71 -0.75 9.08 8.94
N GLN A 72 0.36 8.84 9.67
CA GLN A 72 0.45 9.20 11.08
C GLN A 72 0.36 10.73 11.24
N GLN A 73 -0.47 11.20 12.18
CA GLN A 73 -0.57 12.63 12.47
C GLN A 73 0.72 13.14 13.11
N VAL A 74 1.15 14.34 12.72
CA VAL A 74 2.34 14.98 13.29
C VAL A 74 1.96 15.99 14.36
N THR A 75 2.75 16.01 15.41
CA THR A 75 2.73 17.07 16.42
C THR A 75 3.48 18.31 15.94
N GLU A 76 3.25 19.47 16.58
CA GLU A 76 4.02 20.69 16.28
C GLU A 76 5.53 20.45 16.44
N ALA A 77 5.93 19.76 17.51
CA ALA A 77 7.32 19.46 17.78
C ALA A 77 7.97 18.63 16.65
N GLU A 78 7.25 17.64 16.13
CA GLU A 78 7.72 16.82 15.01
C GLU A 78 7.79 17.64 13.73
N PHE A 79 6.75 18.41 13.42
CA PHE A 79 6.74 19.26 12.24
C PHE A 79 7.87 20.30 12.27
N LEU A 80 8.07 20.96 13.42
CA LEU A 80 9.13 21.94 13.60
C LEU A 80 10.51 21.31 13.45
N LYS A 81 10.73 20.10 13.98
CA LYS A 81 11.96 19.34 13.74
C LYS A 81 12.17 19.07 12.26
N LEU A 82 11.15 18.60 11.55
CA LEU A 82 11.26 18.27 10.12
C LEU A 82 11.56 19.53 9.30
N LEU A 83 10.82 20.62 9.55
CA LEU A 83 10.97 21.89 8.85
C LEU A 83 12.38 22.46 9.03
N LEU A 84 12.88 22.50 10.26
CA LEU A 84 14.18 23.08 10.56
C LEU A 84 15.34 22.14 10.21
N ALA A 85 15.18 20.82 10.31
CA ALA A 85 16.17 19.87 9.80
C ALA A 85 16.39 20.04 8.30
N ALA A 86 15.33 20.39 7.56
CA ALA A 86 15.41 20.63 6.13
C ALA A 86 15.96 22.04 5.79
N ALA A 87 15.61 23.06 6.58
CA ALA A 87 15.99 24.45 6.29
C ALA A 87 17.38 24.86 6.80
N VAL A 88 17.83 24.29 7.93
CA VAL A 88 19.12 24.59 8.58
C VAL A 88 19.83 23.30 9.01
N PRO A 89 20.23 22.45 8.04
CA PRO A 89 20.73 21.11 8.32
C PRO A 89 22.00 21.13 9.18
N GLY A 90 22.02 20.32 10.24
CA GLY A 90 23.18 20.16 11.13
C GLY A 90 23.36 21.24 12.20
N GLU A 91 22.61 22.35 12.16
CA GLU A 91 22.77 23.45 13.12
C GLU A 91 22.12 23.18 14.49
N LEU A 92 21.04 22.40 14.52
CA LEU A 92 20.16 22.27 15.70
C LEU A 92 20.23 20.91 16.41
N THR A 93 21.30 20.15 16.17
CA THR A 93 21.44 18.76 16.65
C THR A 93 22.09 18.65 18.04
N VAL A 94 22.67 19.72 18.57
CA VAL A 94 23.32 19.75 19.89
C VAL A 94 22.29 20.02 20.99
N ARG A 95 22.17 19.10 21.94
CA ARG A 95 21.28 19.20 23.12
C ARG A 95 22.09 19.45 24.39
N GLN A 96 21.57 20.25 25.30
CA GLN A 96 22.11 20.34 26.65
C GLN A 96 21.65 19.15 27.50
N ALA A 97 22.45 18.78 28.51
CA ALA A 97 22.12 17.68 29.40
C ALA A 97 20.79 17.97 30.13
N GLY A 98 19.82 17.05 30.00
CA GLY A 98 18.49 17.17 30.61
C GLY A 98 17.40 17.77 29.71
N GLU A 99 17.72 18.23 28.50
CA GLU A 99 16.73 18.76 27.56
C GLU A 99 15.96 17.68 26.80
N THR A 100 14.68 17.96 26.50
CA THR A 100 13.88 17.12 25.60
C THR A 100 14.38 17.19 24.17
N TRP A 101 14.03 16.19 23.37
CA TRP A 101 14.53 16.09 22.00
C TRP A 101 14.14 17.27 21.09
N SER A 102 13.03 17.94 21.42
CA SER A 102 12.49 19.06 20.66
C SER A 102 13.03 20.43 21.08
N ALA A 103 13.76 20.52 22.21
CA ALA A 103 14.17 21.79 22.81
C ALA A 103 14.99 22.71 21.88
N PRO A 104 15.99 22.22 21.12
CA PRO A 104 16.78 23.09 20.23
C PRO A 104 15.92 23.77 19.14
N TYR A 105 14.94 23.05 18.61
CA TYR A 105 14.04 23.55 17.56
C TYR A 105 13.11 24.63 18.09
N TYR A 106 12.54 24.42 19.28
CA TYR A 106 11.71 25.42 19.96
C TYR A 106 12.52 26.67 20.33
N LYS A 107 13.77 26.52 20.75
CA LYS A 107 14.65 27.66 21.02
C LYS A 107 14.90 28.48 19.77
N TYR A 108 15.28 27.83 18.66
CA TYR A 108 15.49 28.48 17.37
C TYR A 108 14.24 29.26 16.90
N ALA A 109 13.08 28.62 17.01
CA ALA A 109 11.79 29.19 16.63
C ALA A 109 11.44 30.42 17.49
N LYS A 110 11.62 30.35 18.82
CA LYS A 110 11.37 31.47 19.75
C LYS A 110 12.27 32.67 19.49
N GLU A 111 13.56 32.44 19.26
CA GLU A 111 14.53 33.51 18.95
C GLU A 111 14.20 34.26 17.66
N ARG A 112 13.41 33.66 16.77
CA ARG A 112 12.96 34.23 15.48
C ARG A 112 11.47 34.55 15.45
N SER A 113 10.83 34.57 16.62
CA SER A 113 9.42 34.93 16.77
C SER A 113 8.46 34.07 15.93
N PHE A 114 8.78 32.79 15.72
CA PHE A 114 7.87 31.87 15.05
C PHE A 114 6.55 31.79 15.84
N PRO A 115 5.40 31.76 15.16
CA PRO A 115 4.08 31.66 15.77
C PRO A 115 3.83 30.22 16.25
N LEU A 116 4.39 29.89 17.42
CA LEU A 116 4.24 28.60 18.08
C LEU A 116 2.90 28.52 18.82
N SER A 117 2.31 27.33 18.85
CA SER A 117 1.05 27.07 19.55
C SER A 117 1.22 27.08 21.06
N GLU A 118 0.12 27.31 21.78
CA GLU A 118 0.11 27.13 23.23
C GLU A 118 0.37 25.67 23.61
N ALA A 119 0.96 25.45 24.79
CA ALA A 119 1.30 24.12 25.26
C ALA A 119 0.03 23.24 25.38
N GLY A 120 0.02 22.12 24.66
CA GLY A 120 -1.12 21.17 24.65
C GLY A 120 -2.16 21.42 23.55
N ALA A 121 -2.01 22.47 22.73
CA ALA A 121 -2.87 22.68 21.57
C ALA A 121 -2.64 21.61 20.49
N SER A 122 -3.70 21.25 19.77
CA SER A 122 -3.61 20.37 18.60
C SER A 122 -2.90 21.08 17.45
N PHE A 123 -2.01 20.37 16.76
CA PHE A 123 -1.31 20.87 15.59
C PHE A 123 -2.01 20.44 14.30
N ASP A 124 -2.18 21.37 13.37
CA ASP A 124 -2.98 21.21 12.16
C ASP A 124 -2.35 21.91 10.94
N ARG A 125 -3.03 21.85 9.80
CA ARG A 125 -2.59 22.48 8.55
C ARG A 125 -2.42 24.00 8.66
N GLY A 126 -3.20 24.68 9.51
CA GLY A 126 -3.08 26.11 9.75
C GLY A 126 -1.80 26.46 10.52
N GLY A 127 -1.49 25.71 11.59
CA GLY A 127 -0.23 25.87 12.31
C GLY A 127 0.98 25.61 11.43
N ALA A 128 0.94 24.58 10.58
CA ALA A 128 1.99 24.30 9.61
C ALA A 128 2.21 25.45 8.61
N ALA A 129 1.12 26.05 8.09
CA ALA A 129 1.21 27.21 7.22
C ALA A 129 1.92 28.37 7.91
N GLN A 130 1.60 28.65 9.17
CA GLN A 130 2.24 29.72 9.93
C GLN A 130 3.74 29.48 10.13
N LEU A 131 4.16 28.26 10.44
CA LEU A 131 5.57 27.93 10.61
C LEU A 131 6.35 28.00 9.29
N ILE A 132 5.73 27.61 8.17
CA ILE A 132 6.34 27.75 6.83
C ILE A 132 6.46 29.22 6.44
N ALA A 133 5.43 30.02 6.66
CA ALA A 133 5.48 31.46 6.42
C ALA A 133 6.57 32.13 7.27
N ALA A 134 6.67 31.76 8.56
CA ALA A 134 7.69 32.27 9.46
C ALA A 134 9.12 31.88 9.03
N LEU A 135 9.31 30.67 8.50
CA LEU A 135 10.58 30.26 7.90
C LEU A 135 10.98 31.17 6.72
N LYS A 136 10.01 31.71 5.98
CA LYS A 136 10.21 32.69 4.91
C LYS A 136 10.25 34.15 5.41
N GLY A 137 10.35 34.35 6.72
CA GLY A 137 10.40 35.66 7.36
C GLY A 137 9.05 36.35 7.51
N GLN A 138 7.94 35.65 7.25
CA GLN A 138 6.59 36.19 7.33
C GLN A 138 5.90 35.72 8.62
N ILE A 139 5.84 36.58 9.63
CA ILE A 139 5.13 36.28 10.88
C ILE A 139 3.65 36.63 10.71
N LEU A 140 2.86 35.64 10.32
CA LEU A 140 1.47 35.81 9.90
C LEU A 140 0.48 35.09 10.83
N GLY A 141 -0.74 35.65 10.89
CA GLY A 141 -1.90 34.94 11.42
C GLY A 141 -2.23 33.70 10.56
N ARG A 142 -3.08 32.82 11.08
CA ARG A 142 -3.40 31.53 10.43
C ARG A 142 -3.97 31.72 9.03
N THR A 143 -4.97 32.59 8.89
CA THR A 143 -5.63 32.88 7.61
C THR A 143 -4.67 33.49 6.60
N GLU A 144 -3.83 34.42 7.05
CA GLU A 144 -2.84 35.11 6.21
C GLU A 144 -1.73 34.16 5.78
N ALA A 145 -1.27 33.28 6.67
CA ALA A 145 -0.27 32.27 6.35
C ALA A 145 -0.78 31.27 5.31
N VAL A 146 -2.04 30.83 5.43
CA VAL A 146 -2.68 29.98 4.41
C VAL A 146 -2.73 30.70 3.07
N ARG A 147 -3.20 31.94 3.05
CA ARG A 147 -3.23 32.75 1.83
C ARG A 147 -1.83 32.91 1.23
N TYR A 148 -0.82 33.16 2.06
CA TYR A 148 0.58 33.24 1.63
C TYR A 148 1.06 31.94 0.95
N LEU A 149 0.75 30.76 1.51
CA LEU A 149 1.10 29.49 0.88
C LEU A 149 0.40 29.30 -0.48
N LEU A 150 -0.90 29.63 -0.57
CA LEU A 150 -1.67 29.50 -1.80
C LEU A 150 -1.16 30.46 -2.90
N ASP A 151 -0.97 31.74 -2.56
CA ASP A 151 -0.55 32.79 -3.50
C ASP A 151 0.86 32.54 -4.05
N ASN A 152 1.73 31.91 -3.25
CA ASN A 152 3.10 31.56 -3.66
C ASN A 152 3.19 30.16 -4.27
N GLY A 153 2.07 29.48 -4.53
CA GLY A 153 2.04 28.15 -5.13
C GLY A 153 2.72 27.08 -4.28
N LEU A 154 2.80 27.28 -2.96
CA LEU A 154 3.37 26.33 -2.00
C LEU A 154 2.35 25.29 -1.53
N SER A 155 1.07 25.54 -1.75
CA SER A 155 -0.05 24.61 -1.53
C SER A 155 -1.13 24.83 -2.58
N LYS A 156 -1.89 23.78 -2.89
CA LYS A 156 -3.07 23.85 -3.76
C LYS A 156 -4.39 23.74 -3.00
N GLY A 157 -4.32 23.62 -1.67
CA GLY A 157 -5.46 23.24 -0.85
C GLY A 157 -5.91 21.80 -1.11
N ILE A 158 -6.85 21.34 -0.29
CA ILE A 158 -7.42 20.00 -0.39
C ILE A 158 -8.48 19.94 -1.49
N THR A 159 -9.41 20.89 -1.48
CA THR A 159 -10.53 20.93 -2.42
C THR A 159 -10.35 21.99 -3.50
N SER A 160 -9.72 23.11 -3.15
CA SER A 160 -9.41 24.21 -4.06
C SER A 160 -8.31 25.09 -3.48
N ALA A 161 -7.67 25.90 -4.35
CA ALA A 161 -6.67 26.88 -3.96
C ALA A 161 -7.30 28.15 -3.34
N THR A 162 -8.14 27.95 -2.34
CA THR A 162 -8.79 29.01 -1.56
C THR A 162 -8.55 28.78 -0.07
N VAL A 163 -8.69 29.82 0.76
CA VAL A 163 -8.52 29.68 2.22
C VAL A 163 -9.47 28.64 2.81
N GLU A 164 -10.71 28.60 2.32
CA GLU A 164 -11.69 27.58 2.70
C GLU A 164 -11.28 26.19 2.20
N GLY A 165 -10.90 26.08 0.92
CA GLY A 165 -10.48 24.82 0.31
C GLY A 165 -9.17 24.25 0.85
N TYR A 166 -8.36 25.06 1.53
CA TYR A 166 -7.17 24.61 2.24
C TYR A 166 -7.47 23.78 3.49
N GLN A 167 -8.67 23.94 4.09
CA GLN A 167 -9.12 23.22 5.29
C GLN A 167 -8.13 23.33 6.48
N MET A 168 -7.84 24.56 6.92
CA MET A 168 -6.79 24.84 7.91
C MET A 168 -6.92 24.12 9.26
N GLN A 169 -8.13 23.68 9.64
CA GLN A 169 -8.37 22.99 10.93
C GLN A 169 -8.12 21.48 10.86
N LYS A 170 -7.87 20.94 9.67
CA LYS A 170 -7.64 19.50 9.51
C LYS A 170 -6.25 19.13 10.02
N ALA A 171 -6.18 18.03 10.77
CA ALA A 171 -4.93 17.47 11.26
C ALA A 171 -3.97 17.15 10.11
N LEU A 172 -2.67 17.30 10.36
CA LEU A 172 -1.63 17.12 9.34
C LEU A 172 -1.01 15.72 9.45
N SER A 173 -0.99 14.96 8.35
CA SER A 173 -0.26 13.68 8.28
C SER A 173 1.24 13.88 8.07
N ARG A 174 2.05 12.86 8.39
CA ARG A 174 3.51 12.88 8.23
C ARG A 174 3.94 13.00 6.76
N ALA A 175 3.18 12.41 5.84
CA ALA A 175 3.41 12.57 4.40
C ALA A 175 3.07 14.00 3.92
N GLU A 176 1.95 14.57 4.36
CA GLU A 176 1.62 15.97 4.06
C GLU A 176 2.65 16.95 4.64
N ALA A 177 3.14 16.70 5.85
CA ALA A 177 4.19 17.51 6.46
C ALA A 177 5.46 17.55 5.59
N ILE A 178 5.93 16.39 5.11
CA ILE A 178 7.09 16.33 4.22
C ILE A 178 6.80 17.02 2.88
N GLN A 179 5.62 16.82 2.29
CA GLN A 179 5.28 17.49 1.04
C GLN A 179 5.28 19.01 1.19
N PHE A 180 4.70 19.54 2.27
CA PHE A 180 4.69 20.97 2.56
C PHE A 180 6.11 21.54 2.70
N ILE A 181 7.00 20.82 3.38
CA ILE A 181 8.41 21.21 3.53
C ILE A 181 9.12 21.21 2.17
N VAL A 182 8.93 20.16 1.37
CA VAL A 182 9.51 20.06 0.02
C VAL A 182 9.05 21.22 -0.87
N ASN A 183 7.74 21.55 -0.85
CA ASN A 183 7.20 22.70 -1.59
C ASN A 183 7.86 24.01 -1.12
N ALA A 184 7.94 24.22 0.20
CA ALA A 184 8.55 25.42 0.78
C ALA A 184 10.03 25.59 0.41
N LEU A 185 10.75 24.50 0.13
CA LEU A 185 12.16 24.49 -0.25
C LEU A 185 12.39 24.50 -1.77
N GLY A 186 11.35 24.79 -2.56
CA GLY A 186 11.46 24.96 -4.02
C GLY A 186 10.99 23.75 -4.85
N GLY A 187 10.20 22.85 -4.27
CA GLY A 187 9.48 21.81 -5.02
C GLY A 187 8.16 22.33 -5.64
N GLU A 188 7.69 21.68 -6.72
CA GLU A 188 6.36 21.96 -7.28
C GLU A 188 5.24 21.48 -6.33
N ALA A 189 4.22 22.32 -6.11
CA ALA A 189 3.05 21.91 -5.34
C ALA A 189 2.22 20.84 -6.06
N LYS A 190 2.18 19.65 -5.46
CA LYS A 190 1.25 18.58 -5.83
C LYS A 190 -0.13 18.82 -5.18
N PRO A 191 -1.24 18.44 -5.84
CA PRO A 191 -2.56 18.48 -5.23
C PRO A 191 -2.59 17.68 -3.93
N GLU A 192 -3.14 18.25 -2.86
CA GLU A 192 -3.25 17.55 -1.60
C GLU A 192 -4.44 16.57 -1.65
N PRO A 193 -4.30 15.34 -1.14
CA PRO A 193 -5.38 14.39 -1.20
C PRO A 193 -6.54 14.83 -0.30
N GLU A 194 -7.75 14.86 -0.85
CA GLU A 194 -8.98 14.94 -0.08
C GLU A 194 -9.19 13.62 0.66
N ILE A 195 -8.71 13.58 1.91
CA ILE A 195 -9.03 12.51 2.85
C ILE A 195 -10.30 12.94 3.61
N GLY A 196 -11.47 12.64 3.05
CA GLY A 196 -12.75 12.69 3.77
C GLY A 196 -12.95 11.41 4.59
N ASP A 197 -14.00 11.34 5.42
CA ASP A 197 -14.30 10.15 6.23
C ASP A 197 -14.63 8.91 5.37
N GLU A 198 -15.03 9.11 4.13
CA GLU A 198 -15.36 8.05 3.17
C GLU A 198 -14.17 7.19 2.75
N TYR A 199 -14.43 5.89 2.55
CA TYR A 199 -13.49 4.95 1.97
C TYR A 199 -13.38 5.14 0.46
N ARG A 200 -12.19 5.51 -0.01
CA ARG A 200 -11.90 5.77 -1.41
C ARG A 200 -10.79 4.89 -1.94
N LEU A 201 -11.05 4.23 -3.07
CA LEU A 201 -10.09 3.44 -3.82
C LEU A 201 -9.57 4.29 -4.99
N ARG A 202 -8.30 4.71 -4.94
CA ARG A 202 -7.73 5.66 -5.93
C ARG A 202 -8.59 6.91 -6.12
N GLY A 203 -9.23 7.37 -5.04
CA GLY A 203 -10.12 8.52 -5.04
C GLY A 203 -11.54 8.27 -5.54
N ILE A 204 -11.93 7.02 -5.81
CA ILE A 204 -13.28 6.60 -6.18
C ILE A 204 -14.01 6.06 -4.95
N ALA A 205 -15.24 6.52 -4.72
CA ALA A 205 -16.14 6.04 -3.67
C ALA A 205 -17.31 5.24 -4.28
N VAL A 206 -17.97 4.42 -3.46
CA VAL A 206 -19.29 3.87 -3.81
C VAL A 206 -20.27 5.02 -4.01
N GLY A 207 -21.09 4.95 -5.07
CA GLY A 207 -22.03 6.01 -5.44
C GLY A 207 -21.52 6.98 -6.52
N ASP A 208 -20.21 7.07 -6.75
CA ASP A 208 -19.63 7.87 -7.83
C ASP A 208 -20.18 7.42 -9.20
N SER A 209 -20.23 8.34 -10.16
CA SER A 209 -20.65 8.01 -11.53
C SER A 209 -19.52 7.33 -12.31
N GLU A 210 -19.86 6.45 -13.24
CA GLU A 210 -18.88 5.83 -14.17
C GLU A 210 -18.08 6.89 -14.95
N ALA A 211 -18.71 8.00 -15.29
CA ALA A 211 -18.04 9.14 -15.92
C ALA A 211 -16.97 9.76 -15.01
N ALA A 212 -17.24 9.91 -13.70
CA ALA A 212 -16.25 10.37 -12.74
C ALA A 212 -15.10 9.37 -12.58
N VAL A 213 -15.38 8.07 -12.62
CA VAL A 213 -14.35 7.02 -12.64
C VAL A 213 -13.46 7.18 -13.86
N THR A 214 -14.05 7.32 -15.05
CA THR A 214 -13.29 7.45 -16.31
C THR A 214 -12.48 8.74 -16.34
N ALA A 215 -13.02 9.84 -15.82
CA ALA A 215 -12.29 11.11 -15.72
C ALA A 215 -11.06 11.01 -14.80
N LYS A 216 -11.14 10.21 -13.73
CA LYS A 216 -10.05 10.08 -12.75
C LYS A 216 -9.05 8.97 -13.08
N LEU A 217 -9.52 7.84 -13.58
CA LEU A 217 -8.70 6.64 -13.80
C LEU A 217 -8.44 6.30 -15.27
N GLY A 218 -9.13 6.97 -16.21
CA GLY A 218 -9.12 6.60 -17.61
C GLY A 218 -10.03 5.40 -17.91
N LYS A 219 -9.84 4.78 -19.07
CA LYS A 219 -10.58 3.57 -19.44
C LYS A 219 -10.03 2.35 -18.68
N PRO A 220 -10.87 1.40 -18.25
CA PRO A 220 -10.38 0.16 -17.68
C PRO A 220 -9.67 -0.69 -18.73
N SER A 221 -8.66 -1.44 -18.29
CA SER A 221 -7.92 -2.40 -19.10
C SER A 221 -8.81 -3.57 -19.53
N ARG A 222 -9.78 -3.96 -18.69
CA ARG A 222 -10.73 -5.03 -18.94
C ARG A 222 -12.06 -4.78 -18.23
N VAL A 223 -13.16 -5.30 -18.77
CA VAL A 223 -14.48 -5.30 -18.13
C VAL A 223 -14.94 -6.73 -17.94
N ASP A 224 -15.15 -7.12 -16.68
CA ASP A 224 -15.43 -8.49 -16.25
C ASP A 224 -16.81 -8.58 -15.58
N PRO A 225 -17.68 -9.55 -15.92
CA PRO A 225 -18.94 -9.75 -15.22
C PRO A 225 -18.73 -10.19 -13.77
N SER A 226 -19.62 -9.75 -12.86
CA SER A 226 -19.66 -10.20 -11.46
C SER A 226 -20.86 -11.10 -11.16
N GLU A 227 -20.76 -11.86 -10.08
CA GLU A 227 -21.83 -12.70 -9.52
C GLU A 227 -23.03 -11.89 -9.00
N TYR A 228 -22.91 -10.57 -8.89
CA TYR A 228 -23.97 -9.66 -8.44
C TYR A 228 -24.68 -8.92 -9.60
N GLY A 229 -24.34 -9.27 -10.84
CA GLY A 229 -24.93 -8.68 -12.04
C GLY A 229 -24.50 -7.23 -12.30
N PHE A 230 -23.35 -6.81 -11.75
CA PHE A 230 -22.65 -5.59 -12.14
C PHE A 230 -21.40 -5.96 -12.95
N GLN A 231 -20.72 -4.98 -13.53
CA GLN A 231 -19.47 -5.19 -14.27
C GLN A 231 -18.28 -4.65 -13.47
N TRP A 232 -17.25 -5.47 -13.26
CA TRP A 232 -15.96 -5.02 -12.77
C TRP A 232 -15.18 -4.32 -13.88
N HIS A 233 -14.87 -3.05 -13.67
CA HIS A 233 -13.91 -2.30 -14.45
C HIS A 233 -12.54 -2.55 -13.83
N ILE A 234 -11.70 -3.32 -14.51
CA ILE A 234 -10.38 -3.77 -14.05
C ILE A 234 -9.30 -2.79 -14.52
N TYR A 235 -8.53 -2.26 -13.58
CA TYR A 235 -7.36 -1.42 -13.84
C TYR A 235 -6.11 -2.17 -13.40
N ASN A 236 -5.45 -2.85 -14.33
CA ASN A 236 -4.32 -3.75 -14.04
C ASN A 236 -3.05 -3.45 -14.84
N ASP A 237 -2.96 -2.27 -15.48
CA ASP A 237 -1.77 -1.83 -16.21
C ASP A 237 -0.55 -1.64 -15.28
N ASP A 238 -0.80 -1.30 -14.02
CA ASP A 238 0.20 -1.27 -12.93
C ASP A 238 -0.38 -2.00 -11.72
N TYR A 239 0.20 -3.17 -11.40
CA TYR A 239 -0.21 -3.99 -10.26
C TYR A 239 0.02 -3.31 -8.90
N ALA A 240 0.95 -2.35 -8.78
CA ALA A 240 1.10 -1.53 -7.58
C ALA A 240 -0.03 -0.50 -7.42
N GLN A 241 -0.84 -0.30 -8.46
CA GLN A 241 -2.02 0.59 -8.52
C GLN A 241 -3.31 -0.16 -8.88
N TYR A 242 -3.33 -1.49 -8.69
CA TYR A 242 -4.45 -2.32 -9.07
C TYR A 242 -5.75 -1.86 -8.43
N ALA A 243 -6.83 -1.87 -9.21
CA ALA A 243 -8.18 -1.61 -8.71
C ALA A 243 -9.22 -2.36 -9.54
N GLN A 244 -10.27 -2.85 -8.86
CA GLN A 244 -11.52 -3.29 -9.48
C GLN A 244 -12.63 -2.33 -9.05
N ILE A 245 -13.31 -1.71 -10.03
CA ILE A 245 -14.41 -0.78 -9.78
C ILE A 245 -15.70 -1.38 -10.33
N GLY A 246 -16.64 -1.74 -9.45
CA GLY A 246 -17.89 -2.39 -9.84
C GLY A 246 -18.92 -1.36 -10.28
N ILE A 247 -19.37 -1.43 -11.54
CA ILE A 247 -20.31 -0.49 -12.14
C ILE A 247 -21.65 -1.17 -12.41
N LYS A 248 -22.74 -0.57 -11.91
CA LYS A 248 -24.13 -0.97 -12.20
C LYS A 248 -24.97 0.27 -12.49
N GLY A 249 -25.63 0.31 -13.65
CA GLY A 249 -26.47 1.45 -14.04
C GLY A 249 -25.71 2.79 -14.07
N GLY A 250 -24.45 2.78 -14.51
CA GLY A 250 -23.60 3.98 -14.59
C GLY A 250 -23.09 4.51 -13.25
N LYS A 251 -23.21 3.74 -12.17
CA LYS A 251 -22.72 4.10 -10.82
C LYS A 251 -21.83 3.04 -10.23
N VAL A 252 -20.89 3.47 -9.39
CA VAL A 252 -20.05 2.60 -8.57
C VAL A 252 -20.88 1.95 -7.48
N VAL A 253 -20.88 0.62 -7.44
CA VAL A 253 -21.58 -0.20 -6.44
C VAL A 253 -20.66 -1.15 -5.67
N ALA A 254 -19.43 -1.32 -6.12
CA ALA A 254 -18.44 -2.13 -5.44
C ALA A 254 -17.02 -1.63 -5.74
N LEU A 255 -16.08 -1.88 -4.83
CA LEU A 255 -14.68 -1.51 -4.94
C LEU A 255 -13.84 -2.64 -4.35
N PHE A 256 -12.77 -3.03 -5.04
CA PHE A 256 -11.80 -3.97 -4.49
C PHE A 256 -10.37 -3.60 -4.89
N SER A 257 -9.45 -3.74 -3.94
CA SER A 257 -8.02 -3.83 -4.24
C SER A 257 -7.26 -4.51 -3.11
N ASN A 258 -6.27 -5.32 -3.48
CA ASN A 258 -5.19 -5.82 -2.64
C ASN A 258 -3.87 -5.02 -2.81
N ALA A 259 -3.92 -3.87 -3.48
CA ALA A 259 -2.83 -2.90 -3.58
C ALA A 259 -3.01 -1.74 -2.57
N ASN A 260 -1.92 -1.04 -2.25
CA ASN A 260 -1.90 0.01 -1.23
C ASN A 260 -2.46 1.37 -1.74
N VAL A 261 -3.69 1.35 -2.24
CA VAL A 261 -4.36 2.46 -2.93
C VAL A 261 -5.66 2.92 -2.28
N TRP A 262 -5.97 2.39 -1.11
CA TRP A 262 -7.11 2.80 -0.29
C TRP A 262 -6.78 4.03 0.57
N ARG A 263 -7.73 4.94 0.71
CA ARG A 263 -7.63 6.14 1.56
C ARG A 263 -8.97 6.36 2.28
N SER A 264 -8.92 6.76 3.54
CA SER A 264 -10.09 7.09 4.37
C SER A 264 -9.68 8.03 5.51
N GLY A 265 -10.62 8.80 6.05
CA GLY A 265 -10.41 9.77 7.14
C GLY A 265 -9.93 9.13 8.44
N ASP A 266 -10.32 7.87 8.68
CA ASP A 266 -9.88 7.10 9.84
C ASP A 266 -8.48 6.50 9.72
N GLY A 267 -7.86 6.59 8.52
CA GLY A 267 -6.53 6.07 8.22
C GLY A 267 -6.44 4.56 8.03
N LEU A 268 -7.57 3.84 7.94
CA LEU A 268 -7.58 2.41 7.65
C LEU A 268 -7.21 2.13 6.19
N ALA A 269 -6.30 1.18 5.97
CA ALA A 269 -5.74 0.85 4.66
C ALA A 269 -5.18 -0.58 4.62
N ILE A 270 -4.57 -0.95 3.49
CA ILE A 270 -3.70 -2.14 3.44
C ILE A 270 -2.62 -2.00 4.52
N GLY A 271 -2.38 -3.08 5.26
CA GLY A 271 -1.46 -3.12 6.39
C GLY A 271 -2.08 -2.81 7.76
N SER A 272 -3.32 -2.30 7.82
CA SER A 272 -4.03 -2.09 9.09
C SER A 272 -4.21 -3.40 9.84
N THR A 273 -4.00 -3.38 11.16
CA THR A 273 -4.16 -4.55 12.02
C THR A 273 -5.61 -4.71 12.45
N LYS A 274 -6.02 -5.95 12.79
CA LYS A 274 -7.33 -6.21 13.41
C LYS A 274 -7.64 -5.27 14.57
N ALA A 275 -6.66 -5.02 15.44
CA ALA A 275 -6.82 -4.10 16.58
C ALA A 275 -7.10 -2.66 16.13
N SER A 276 -6.40 -2.15 15.11
CA SER A 276 -6.64 -0.80 14.58
C SER A 276 -8.03 -0.68 13.93
N ILE A 277 -8.47 -1.72 13.22
CA ILE A 277 -9.80 -1.75 12.59
C ILE A 277 -10.88 -1.76 13.66
N SER A 278 -10.80 -2.65 14.65
CA SER A 278 -11.77 -2.70 15.75
C SER A 278 -11.81 -1.43 16.60
N ALA A 279 -10.66 -0.75 16.77
CA ALA A 279 -10.62 0.52 17.48
C ALA A 279 -11.36 1.65 16.75
N LYS A 280 -11.47 1.59 15.41
CA LYS A 280 -12.13 2.59 14.58
C LYS A 280 -13.59 2.24 14.28
N LEU A 281 -13.85 0.99 13.91
CA LEU A 281 -15.16 0.54 13.41
C LEU A 281 -15.95 -0.29 14.43
N GLY A 282 -15.36 -0.60 15.59
CA GLY A 282 -16.01 -1.40 16.62
C GLY A 282 -16.05 -2.90 16.28
N LYS A 283 -17.19 -3.54 16.59
CA LYS A 283 -17.39 -4.96 16.36
C LYS A 283 -17.81 -5.21 14.90
N PRO A 284 -17.28 -6.26 14.25
CA PRO A 284 -17.74 -6.63 12.91
C PRO A 284 -19.20 -7.09 12.94
N SER A 285 -19.90 -6.91 11.82
CA SER A 285 -21.25 -7.42 11.59
C SER A 285 -21.26 -8.94 11.51
N SER A 286 -22.28 -9.58 12.08
CA SER A 286 -22.51 -11.03 11.98
C SER A 286 -23.05 -11.44 10.60
N LEU A 287 -22.91 -12.71 10.21
CA LEU A 287 -23.49 -13.24 8.95
C LEU A 287 -25.01 -13.02 8.90
N THR A 288 -25.67 -13.18 10.04
CA THR A 288 -27.12 -12.98 10.17
C THR A 288 -27.51 -11.52 9.87
N GLU A 289 -26.70 -10.56 10.30
CA GLU A 289 -26.93 -9.12 10.05
C GLU A 289 -26.62 -8.72 8.62
N LEU A 290 -25.66 -9.38 7.97
CA LEU A 290 -25.30 -9.12 6.58
C LEU A 290 -26.40 -9.54 5.59
N LYS A 291 -27.36 -10.40 5.99
CA LYS A 291 -28.44 -10.97 5.13
C LYS A 291 -27.92 -11.48 3.78
N ALA A 292 -26.64 -11.78 3.71
CA ALA A 292 -25.97 -11.96 2.46
C ALA A 292 -25.92 -13.45 2.20
N ASN A 293 -26.32 -13.87 1.01
CA ASN A 293 -26.04 -15.21 0.51
C ASN A 293 -24.52 -15.47 0.37
N ILE A 294 -23.64 -14.63 0.96
CA ILE A 294 -22.19 -14.75 1.05
C ILE A 294 -21.86 -15.92 1.98
N SER A 295 -22.22 -17.15 1.58
CA SER A 295 -21.66 -18.35 2.19
C SER A 295 -20.25 -18.58 1.63
N ILE A 296 -19.35 -17.64 1.90
CA ILE A 296 -18.00 -18.02 2.29
C ILE A 296 -18.02 -17.94 3.81
N ARG A 297 -17.21 -18.73 4.50
CA ARG A 297 -16.95 -18.64 5.93
C ARG A 297 -16.38 -17.24 6.29
N THR A 298 -17.21 -16.20 6.16
CA THR A 298 -16.91 -14.78 6.36
C THR A 298 -17.18 -14.36 7.80
N GLU A 299 -17.87 -15.19 8.59
CA GLU A 299 -17.61 -15.33 10.03
C GLU A 299 -16.31 -16.11 10.23
N SER A 300 -15.21 -15.52 9.79
CA SER A 300 -13.90 -15.96 10.22
C SER A 300 -13.15 -14.75 10.73
N ASP A 301 -12.31 -14.98 11.72
CA ASP A 301 -11.42 -13.97 12.28
C ASP A 301 -10.52 -13.28 11.24
N VAL A 302 -10.50 -13.78 10.00
CA VAL A 302 -9.71 -13.30 8.86
C VAL A 302 -10.48 -12.42 7.86
N TYR A 303 -11.81 -12.41 7.86
CA TYR A 303 -12.61 -11.58 6.93
C TYR A 303 -13.64 -10.69 7.66
N PRO A 304 -13.26 -9.93 8.71
CA PRO A 304 -14.20 -9.06 9.41
C PRO A 304 -14.84 -8.05 8.45
N SER A 305 -16.16 -7.95 8.53
CA SER A 305 -16.97 -7.06 7.69
C SER A 305 -17.73 -6.05 8.54
N TYR A 306 -17.86 -4.84 8.04
CA TYR A 306 -18.49 -3.71 8.74
C TYR A 306 -19.50 -3.03 7.83
N GLU A 307 -20.55 -2.49 8.42
CA GLU A 307 -21.45 -1.58 7.72
C GLU A 307 -20.92 -0.15 7.81
N VAL A 308 -20.61 0.45 6.66
CA VAL A 308 -20.17 1.85 6.54
C VAL A 308 -20.91 2.48 5.38
N ASP A 309 -21.59 3.60 5.63
CA ASP A 309 -22.26 4.42 4.61
C ASP A 309 -23.12 3.64 3.61
N GLY A 310 -23.94 2.71 4.11
CA GLY A 310 -24.83 1.89 3.27
C GLY A 310 -24.11 0.81 2.44
N SER A 311 -22.85 0.52 2.77
CA SER A 311 -22.03 -0.53 2.15
C SER A 311 -21.50 -1.51 3.19
N TYR A 312 -21.16 -2.71 2.73
CA TYR A 312 -20.36 -3.66 3.49
C TYR A 312 -18.89 -3.47 3.12
N LEU A 313 -18.05 -3.28 4.14
CA LEU A 313 -16.61 -3.11 4.04
C LEU A 313 -15.92 -4.28 4.72
N THR A 314 -15.32 -5.16 3.94
CA THR A 314 -14.62 -6.37 4.38
C THR A 314 -13.12 -6.15 4.31
N PHE A 315 -12.44 -6.39 5.44
CA PHE A 315 -10.98 -6.40 5.51
C PHE A 315 -10.49 -7.84 5.45
N MET A 316 -9.64 -8.16 4.47
CA MET A 316 -9.02 -9.47 4.34
C MET A 316 -7.70 -9.49 5.10
N LEU A 317 -7.63 -10.25 6.19
CA LEU A 317 -6.48 -10.28 7.08
C LEU A 317 -5.53 -11.43 6.73
N ASP A 318 -4.25 -11.10 6.64
CA ASP A 318 -3.14 -12.00 6.40
C ASP A 318 -2.67 -12.64 7.73
N GLN A 319 -2.98 -13.91 7.93
CA GLN A 319 -2.62 -14.66 9.14
C GLN A 319 -1.12 -14.87 9.31
N HIS A 320 -0.37 -14.88 8.21
CA HIS A 320 1.07 -15.11 8.19
C HIS A 320 1.87 -13.78 8.18
N ASN A 321 1.19 -12.63 8.25
CA ASN A 321 1.78 -11.30 8.37
C ASN A 321 1.19 -10.53 9.56
N GLY A 322 0.99 -11.23 10.68
CA GLY A 322 0.53 -10.63 11.94
C GLY A 322 -0.91 -10.12 11.91
N GLY A 323 -1.78 -10.71 11.08
CA GLY A 323 -3.19 -10.32 10.97
C GLY A 323 -3.38 -8.94 10.36
N LYS A 324 -2.44 -8.50 9.51
CA LYS A 324 -2.53 -7.23 8.78
C LYS A 324 -3.43 -7.37 7.56
N THR A 325 -4.09 -6.29 7.20
CA THR A 325 -4.95 -6.23 6.02
C THR A 325 -4.13 -6.43 4.75
N MET A 326 -4.47 -7.44 3.94
CA MET A 326 -3.91 -7.71 2.61
C MET A 326 -4.86 -7.35 1.46
N GLY A 327 -6.14 -7.12 1.75
CA GLY A 327 -7.14 -6.71 0.77
C GLY A 327 -8.32 -6.03 1.44
N ILE A 328 -8.96 -5.10 0.73
CA ILE A 328 -10.20 -4.47 1.16
C ILE A 328 -11.22 -4.64 0.05
N TYR A 329 -12.40 -5.14 0.41
CA TYR A 329 -13.54 -5.35 -0.47
C TYR A 329 -14.72 -4.56 0.05
N MET A 330 -15.27 -3.67 -0.77
CA MET A 330 -16.43 -2.85 -0.42
C MET A 330 -17.55 -3.12 -1.42
N ILE A 331 -18.78 -3.33 -0.95
CA ILE A 331 -19.96 -3.53 -1.80
C ILE A 331 -21.17 -2.85 -1.20
N GLU A 332 -21.95 -2.15 -2.02
CA GLU A 332 -23.20 -1.53 -1.60
C GLU A 332 -24.19 -2.58 -1.09
N LYS A 333 -24.80 -2.33 0.07
CA LYS A 333 -25.68 -3.31 0.75
C LYS A 333 -26.81 -3.83 -0.14
N LYS A 334 -27.48 -2.91 -0.85
CA LYS A 334 -28.60 -3.27 -1.75
C LYS A 334 -28.14 -4.14 -2.92
N THR A 335 -26.91 -3.92 -3.39
CA THR A 335 -26.30 -4.71 -4.48
C THR A 335 -25.92 -6.10 -3.99
N ALA A 336 -25.33 -6.20 -2.79
CA ALA A 336 -25.03 -7.48 -2.16
C ALA A 336 -26.29 -8.32 -1.88
N ALA A 337 -27.36 -7.68 -1.39
CA ALA A 337 -28.64 -8.33 -1.10
C ALA A 337 -29.40 -8.82 -2.34
N ALA A 338 -29.13 -8.25 -3.51
CA ALA A 338 -29.81 -8.59 -4.76
C ALA A 338 -29.25 -9.84 -5.46
N ARG A 339 -28.30 -10.56 -4.86
CA ARG A 339 -27.70 -11.76 -5.47
C ARG A 339 -28.65 -12.94 -5.46
N ASP A 340 -28.83 -13.55 -6.63
CA ASP A 340 -29.57 -14.79 -6.81
C ASP A 340 -28.75 -15.99 -6.29
N GLY A 341 -29.21 -16.61 -5.20
CA GLY A 341 -28.52 -17.72 -4.54
C GLY A 341 -27.08 -17.42 -4.07
N ASN A 342 -26.33 -18.48 -3.77
CA ASN A 342 -24.98 -18.37 -3.19
C ASN A 342 -23.89 -18.05 -4.23
N TYR A 343 -24.12 -18.33 -5.52
CA TYR A 343 -23.11 -18.21 -6.58
C TYR A 343 -23.54 -17.31 -7.75
N GLY A 344 -24.77 -16.75 -7.73
CA GLY A 344 -25.30 -16.02 -8.87
C GLY A 344 -25.59 -16.91 -10.08
N ALA A 345 -25.87 -16.27 -11.23
CA ALA A 345 -26.04 -16.95 -12.51
C ALA A 345 -24.67 -17.30 -13.13
N VAL A 346 -24.08 -18.41 -12.68
CA VAL A 346 -22.77 -18.86 -13.17
C VAL A 346 -22.83 -19.22 -14.66
N ASN A 347 -21.97 -18.58 -15.45
CA ASN A 347 -21.83 -18.80 -16.88
C ASN A 347 -20.34 -18.78 -17.30
N SER A 348 -20.05 -19.17 -18.54
CA SER A 348 -18.67 -19.24 -19.03
C SER A 348 -17.93 -17.91 -18.98
N ALA A 349 -18.59 -16.79 -19.25
CA ALA A 349 -17.97 -15.46 -19.20
C ALA A 349 -17.53 -15.10 -17.76
N LEU A 350 -18.35 -15.44 -16.75
CA LEU A 350 -18.00 -15.27 -15.35
C LEU A 350 -16.79 -16.14 -14.95
N LEU A 351 -16.75 -17.40 -15.37
CA LEU A 351 -15.62 -18.28 -15.07
C LEU A 351 -14.33 -17.78 -15.74
N THR A 352 -14.38 -17.33 -16.99
CA THR A 352 -13.23 -16.74 -17.68
C THR A 352 -12.76 -15.44 -17.03
N ALA A 353 -13.68 -14.60 -16.55
CA ALA A 353 -13.33 -13.41 -15.77
C ALA A 353 -12.55 -13.78 -14.51
N TYR A 354 -13.05 -14.74 -13.72
CA TYR A 354 -12.36 -15.19 -12.51
C TYR A 354 -10.96 -15.76 -12.79
N GLU A 355 -10.76 -16.47 -13.91
CA GLU A 355 -9.43 -16.96 -14.31
C GLU A 355 -8.44 -15.80 -14.52
N ARG A 356 -8.89 -14.73 -15.18
CA ARG A 356 -8.07 -13.53 -15.44
C ARG A 356 -7.86 -12.69 -14.19
N GLU A 357 -8.88 -12.54 -13.36
CA GLU A 357 -8.76 -11.87 -12.06
C GLU A 357 -7.76 -12.59 -11.16
N LEU A 358 -7.76 -13.93 -11.09
CA LEU A 358 -6.80 -14.68 -10.28
C LEU A 358 -5.34 -14.54 -10.74
N LEU A 359 -5.09 -14.35 -12.03
CA LEU A 359 -3.76 -13.95 -12.52
C LEU A 359 -3.40 -12.56 -11.97
N ASP A 360 -4.31 -11.61 -12.10
CA ASP A 360 -4.07 -10.23 -11.67
C ASP A 360 -3.82 -10.14 -10.16
N LEU A 361 -4.66 -10.78 -9.35
CA LEU A 361 -4.54 -10.82 -7.89
C LEU A 361 -3.21 -11.45 -7.43
N ALA A 362 -2.81 -12.56 -8.06
CA ALA A 362 -1.50 -13.17 -7.83
C ALA A 362 -0.37 -12.22 -8.17
N ASN A 363 -0.46 -11.51 -9.29
CA ASN A 363 0.56 -10.55 -9.71
C ASN A 363 0.62 -9.31 -8.82
N VAL A 364 -0.50 -8.84 -8.26
CA VAL A 364 -0.48 -7.80 -7.21
C VAL A 364 0.32 -8.28 -6.00
N SER A 365 -0.01 -9.45 -5.46
CA SER A 365 0.71 -10.00 -4.30
C SER A 365 2.21 -10.18 -4.59
N ARG A 366 2.57 -10.62 -5.81
CA ARG A 366 3.96 -10.75 -6.24
C ARG A 366 4.67 -9.41 -6.35
N VAL A 367 4.09 -8.44 -7.05
CA VAL A 367 4.71 -7.12 -7.25
C VAL A 367 4.91 -6.40 -5.91
N LEU A 368 3.93 -6.46 -5.00
CA LEU A 368 4.07 -5.88 -3.66
C LEU A 368 5.14 -6.60 -2.80
N ALA A 369 5.42 -7.87 -3.09
CA ALA A 369 6.52 -8.62 -2.48
C ALA A 369 7.87 -8.47 -3.20
N GLY A 370 7.97 -7.56 -4.19
CA GLY A 370 9.19 -7.34 -4.97
C GLY A 370 9.50 -8.46 -5.98
N LYS A 371 8.50 -9.29 -6.32
CA LYS A 371 8.62 -10.41 -7.26
C LYS A 371 8.17 -9.98 -8.66
N LYS A 372 8.71 -10.64 -9.69
CA LYS A 372 8.29 -10.43 -11.08
C LYS A 372 6.86 -10.95 -11.30
N ALA A 373 6.04 -10.21 -12.02
CA ALA A 373 4.73 -10.66 -12.47
C ALA A 373 4.84 -11.92 -13.36
N LEU A 374 3.90 -12.84 -13.19
CA LEU A 374 3.74 -14.04 -14.00
C LEU A 374 3.03 -13.67 -15.30
N ALA A 375 3.51 -14.21 -16.42
CA ALA A 375 2.83 -14.05 -17.69
C ALA A 375 1.77 -15.16 -17.90
N TRP A 376 0.62 -14.78 -18.42
CA TRP A 376 -0.45 -15.71 -18.78
C TRP A 376 0.01 -16.73 -19.82
N ASP A 377 -0.53 -17.95 -19.74
CA ASP A 377 -0.35 -18.99 -20.74
C ASP A 377 -1.67 -19.73 -20.99
N ASP A 378 -2.23 -19.57 -22.20
CA ASP A 378 -3.53 -20.16 -22.57
C ASP A 378 -3.52 -21.69 -22.57
N LYS A 379 -2.39 -22.29 -22.95
CA LYS A 379 -2.26 -23.74 -22.98
C LYS A 379 -2.32 -24.28 -21.57
N VAL A 380 -1.54 -23.73 -20.65
CA VAL A 380 -1.55 -24.14 -19.24
C VAL A 380 -2.86 -23.82 -18.54
N ALA A 381 -3.54 -22.73 -18.90
CA ALA A 381 -4.88 -22.43 -18.41
C ALA A 381 -5.90 -23.50 -18.85
N ALA A 382 -5.81 -24.00 -20.08
CA ALA A 382 -6.65 -25.11 -20.54
C ALA A 382 -6.44 -26.39 -19.72
N ILE A 383 -5.19 -26.73 -19.38
CA ILE A 383 -4.86 -27.90 -18.53
C ILE A 383 -5.41 -27.70 -17.11
N ALA A 384 -5.27 -26.51 -16.54
CA ALA A 384 -5.84 -26.16 -15.25
C ALA A 384 -7.37 -26.29 -15.26
N ARG A 385 -8.03 -25.85 -16.34
CA ARG A 385 -9.49 -25.92 -16.49
C ARG A 385 -9.97 -27.36 -16.63
N ALA A 386 -9.21 -28.20 -17.35
CA ALA A 386 -9.48 -29.63 -17.42
C ALA A 386 -9.45 -30.29 -16.04
N HIS A 387 -8.48 -29.95 -15.19
CA HIS A 387 -8.41 -30.47 -13.82
C HIS A 387 -9.56 -29.98 -12.94
N SER A 388 -9.91 -28.71 -13.01
CA SER A 388 -11.09 -28.18 -12.30
C SER A 388 -12.38 -28.86 -12.74
N LYS A 389 -12.52 -29.12 -14.04
CA LYS A 389 -13.68 -29.85 -14.59
C LYS A 389 -13.69 -31.30 -14.10
N ASP A 390 -12.55 -31.98 -14.07
CA ASP A 390 -12.41 -33.35 -13.58
C ASP A 390 -12.82 -33.44 -12.09
N MET A 391 -12.25 -32.58 -11.22
CA MET A 391 -12.66 -32.48 -9.81
C MET A 391 -14.18 -32.30 -9.66
N GLY A 392 -14.74 -31.39 -10.45
CA GLY A 392 -16.16 -31.07 -10.43
C GLY A 392 -17.08 -32.13 -11.05
N GLN A 393 -16.62 -32.97 -11.97
CA GLN A 393 -17.44 -33.99 -12.65
C GLN A 393 -17.29 -35.38 -12.04
N SER A 394 -16.18 -35.62 -11.35
CA SER A 394 -15.85 -36.89 -10.74
C SER A 394 -16.01 -36.86 -9.22
N GLY A 395 -16.29 -35.69 -8.63
CA GLY A 395 -16.64 -35.54 -7.22
C GLY A 395 -15.49 -35.73 -6.25
N PHE A 396 -14.32 -35.21 -6.59
CA PHE A 396 -13.14 -35.26 -5.73
C PHE A 396 -12.49 -33.87 -5.62
N PHE A 397 -11.59 -33.71 -4.66
CA PHE A 397 -10.80 -32.50 -4.48
C PHE A 397 -9.38 -32.89 -4.07
N ASP A 398 -8.51 -33.08 -5.06
CA ASP A 398 -7.12 -33.53 -4.87
C ASP A 398 -6.24 -33.03 -6.04
N HIS A 399 -4.93 -32.93 -5.80
CA HIS A 399 -3.92 -32.69 -6.82
C HIS A 399 -3.74 -33.88 -7.76
N VAL A 400 -3.87 -35.11 -7.25
CA VAL A 400 -3.82 -36.34 -8.02
C VAL A 400 -5.24 -36.70 -8.43
N ASN A 401 -5.49 -36.89 -9.73
CA ASN A 401 -6.83 -37.25 -10.17
C ASN A 401 -7.13 -38.75 -10.00
N LEU A 402 -8.36 -39.17 -10.31
CA LEU A 402 -8.78 -40.55 -10.07
C LEU A 402 -8.08 -41.58 -10.97
N GLU A 403 -7.47 -41.16 -12.08
CA GLU A 403 -6.58 -41.99 -12.90
C GLU A 403 -5.15 -42.07 -12.34
N GLY A 404 -4.86 -41.43 -11.21
CA GLY A 404 -3.53 -41.42 -10.58
C GLY A 404 -2.54 -40.43 -11.21
N LEU A 405 -2.99 -39.53 -12.08
CA LEU A 405 -2.13 -38.53 -12.72
C LEU A 405 -1.89 -37.35 -11.79
N THR A 406 -0.61 -37.02 -11.58
CA THR A 406 -0.20 -35.84 -10.82
C THR A 406 -0.35 -34.56 -11.65
N PRO A 407 -0.23 -33.35 -11.04
CA PRO A 407 -0.22 -32.10 -11.80
C PRO A 407 0.86 -32.06 -12.90
N PHE A 408 1.97 -32.75 -12.67
CA PHE A 408 3.13 -32.85 -13.55
C PHE A 408 2.90 -33.82 -14.71
N ASP A 409 2.22 -34.94 -14.46
CA ASP A 409 1.82 -35.87 -15.51
C ASP A 409 0.84 -35.20 -16.47
N ARG A 410 -0.11 -34.42 -15.95
CA ARG A 410 -1.06 -33.62 -16.77
C ARG A 410 -0.32 -32.59 -17.65
N LEU A 411 0.67 -31.87 -17.11
CA LEU A 411 1.50 -30.95 -17.89
C LEU A 411 2.29 -31.67 -18.99
N LYS A 412 2.89 -32.83 -18.66
CA LYS A 412 3.69 -33.62 -19.60
C LYS A 412 2.83 -34.23 -20.71
N ALA A 413 1.64 -34.75 -20.37
CA ALA A 413 0.69 -35.33 -21.33
C ALA A 413 0.31 -34.34 -22.42
N ASP A 414 0.14 -33.07 -22.05
CA ASP A 414 -0.16 -31.98 -22.99
C ASP A 414 1.10 -31.32 -23.59
N GLY A 415 2.28 -31.93 -23.43
CA GLY A 415 3.51 -31.51 -24.07
C GLY A 415 4.09 -30.20 -23.53
N ILE A 416 3.88 -29.88 -22.25
CA ILE A 416 4.54 -28.75 -21.59
C ILE A 416 5.92 -29.19 -21.08
N SER A 417 6.97 -28.59 -21.61
CA SER A 417 8.36 -28.79 -21.16
C SER A 417 8.76 -27.68 -20.19
N TYR A 418 9.19 -28.04 -18.99
CA TYR A 418 9.48 -27.07 -17.91
C TYR A 418 10.71 -27.42 -17.08
N SER A 419 11.27 -26.38 -16.43
CA SER A 419 12.34 -26.50 -15.43
C SER A 419 11.82 -26.45 -13.98
N ALA A 420 10.66 -25.81 -13.77
CA ALA A 420 9.92 -25.81 -12.51
C ALA A 420 8.41 -25.75 -12.80
N ALA A 421 7.59 -26.37 -11.96
CA ALA A 421 6.14 -26.28 -12.01
C ALA A 421 5.53 -26.44 -10.61
N GLY A 422 4.31 -25.93 -10.43
CA GLY A 422 3.54 -26.05 -9.20
C GLY A 422 2.04 -25.92 -9.46
N GLU A 423 1.22 -26.33 -8.49
CA GLU A 423 -0.24 -26.25 -8.58
C GLU A 423 -0.83 -25.77 -7.25
N ASN A 424 -1.82 -24.88 -7.34
CA ASN A 424 -2.75 -24.60 -6.25
C ASN A 424 -4.16 -25.00 -6.68
N ILE A 425 -4.96 -25.55 -5.77
CA ILE A 425 -6.38 -25.84 -5.99
C ILE A 425 -7.22 -25.20 -4.87
N ALA A 426 -8.45 -24.80 -5.20
CA ALA A 426 -9.45 -24.33 -4.23
C ALA A 426 -10.84 -24.72 -4.73
N ALA A 427 -11.83 -24.76 -3.83
CA ALA A 427 -13.20 -25.04 -4.20
C ALA A 427 -14.17 -24.32 -3.24
N GLY A 428 -15.39 -24.03 -3.70
CA GLY A 428 -16.45 -23.51 -2.84
C GLY A 428 -16.48 -21.99 -2.68
N HIS A 429 -15.44 -21.28 -3.10
CA HIS A 429 -15.40 -19.81 -3.05
C HIS A 429 -16.36 -19.18 -4.09
N ILE A 430 -16.98 -18.06 -3.71
CA ILE A 430 -17.96 -17.35 -4.54
C ILE A 430 -17.33 -16.60 -5.72
N ASN A 431 -16.08 -16.16 -5.58
CA ASN A 431 -15.36 -15.40 -6.60
C ASN A 431 -13.83 -15.51 -6.45
N ALA A 432 -13.11 -14.94 -7.43
CA ALA A 432 -11.66 -14.92 -7.50
C ALA A 432 -10.99 -14.21 -6.30
N VAL A 433 -11.56 -13.09 -5.84
CA VAL A 433 -11.03 -12.30 -4.72
C VAL A 433 -10.88 -13.15 -3.46
N PHE A 434 -11.92 -13.89 -3.09
CA PHE A 434 -11.88 -14.74 -1.89
C PHE A 434 -11.08 -16.02 -2.09
N ALA A 435 -11.08 -16.62 -3.29
CA ALA A 435 -10.22 -17.76 -3.58
C ALA A 435 -8.73 -17.41 -3.45
N HIS A 436 -8.33 -16.23 -3.95
CA HIS A 436 -6.96 -15.73 -3.81
C HIS A 436 -6.58 -15.46 -2.35
N ALA A 437 -7.47 -14.80 -1.59
CA ALA A 437 -7.22 -14.52 -0.18
C ALA A 437 -7.03 -15.82 0.64
N GLU A 438 -7.80 -16.87 0.32
CA GLU A 438 -7.65 -18.18 0.96
C GLU A 438 -6.30 -18.82 0.63
N TRP A 439 -5.87 -18.80 -0.64
CA TRP A 439 -4.54 -19.28 -1.01
C TRP A 439 -3.43 -18.50 -0.32
N MET A 440 -3.58 -17.19 -0.21
CA MET A 440 -2.61 -16.38 0.54
C MET A 440 -2.60 -16.74 2.02
N ASN A 441 -3.71 -17.15 2.64
CA ASN A 441 -3.74 -17.61 4.02
C ASN A 441 -3.32 -19.08 4.22
N SER A 442 -2.94 -19.78 3.15
CA SER A 442 -2.40 -21.14 3.23
C SER A 442 -0.93 -21.15 2.85
N GLU A 443 -0.05 -21.55 3.78
CA GLU A 443 1.41 -21.42 3.60
C GLU A 443 1.92 -22.13 2.33
N GLY A 444 1.47 -23.35 2.05
CA GLY A 444 1.87 -24.08 0.84
C GLY A 444 1.43 -23.38 -0.46
N HIS A 445 0.19 -22.88 -0.50
CA HIS A 445 -0.33 -22.18 -1.68
C HIS A 445 0.33 -20.81 -1.88
N ARG A 446 0.55 -20.08 -0.79
CA ARG A 446 1.31 -18.82 -0.76
C ARG A 446 2.72 -18.99 -1.31
N GLN A 447 3.42 -20.04 -0.89
CA GLN A 447 4.78 -20.32 -1.36
C GLN A 447 4.83 -20.50 -2.89
N ASN A 448 3.79 -21.09 -3.49
CA ASN A 448 3.68 -21.16 -4.94
C ASN A 448 3.48 -19.77 -5.57
N ILE A 449 2.53 -18.99 -5.06
CA ILE A 449 2.22 -17.64 -5.58
C ILE A 449 3.44 -16.71 -5.50
N LEU A 450 4.22 -16.77 -4.42
CA LEU A 450 5.36 -15.87 -4.19
C LEU A 450 6.72 -16.44 -4.65
N SER A 451 6.73 -17.61 -5.30
CA SER A 451 7.96 -18.27 -5.72
C SER A 451 8.70 -17.50 -6.83
N ASP A 452 10.02 -17.38 -6.73
CA ASP A 452 10.89 -16.90 -7.82
C ASP A 452 11.09 -17.96 -8.92
N LYS A 453 10.63 -19.20 -8.70
CA LYS A 453 10.86 -20.32 -9.63
C LYS A 453 10.01 -20.25 -10.89
N TYR A 454 8.92 -19.47 -10.89
CA TYR A 454 7.89 -19.49 -11.92
C TYR A 454 7.90 -18.21 -12.75
N GLU A 455 7.78 -18.35 -14.08
CA GLU A 455 7.65 -17.24 -15.04
C GLU A 455 6.23 -17.12 -15.61
N LYS A 456 5.46 -18.21 -15.57
CA LYS A 456 4.15 -18.33 -16.22
C LYS A 456 3.07 -18.85 -15.27
N LEU A 457 1.83 -18.45 -15.52
CA LEU A 457 0.64 -18.91 -14.82
C LEU A 457 -0.50 -19.16 -15.80
N GLY A 458 -1.13 -20.33 -15.70
CA GLY A 458 -2.45 -20.59 -16.25
C GLY A 458 -3.44 -20.83 -15.11
N VAL A 459 -4.61 -20.21 -15.19
CA VAL A 459 -5.71 -20.44 -14.24
C VAL A 459 -6.87 -21.07 -14.97
N GLY A 460 -7.47 -22.08 -14.35
CA GLY A 460 -8.64 -22.78 -14.88
C GLY A 460 -9.71 -22.90 -13.82
N ILE A 461 -10.96 -22.66 -14.21
CA ILE A 461 -12.11 -22.74 -13.31
C ILE A 461 -13.22 -23.55 -13.96
N ALA A 462 -13.89 -24.38 -13.17
CA ALA A 462 -15.07 -25.11 -13.59
C ALA A 462 -16.21 -24.96 -12.59
N TYR A 463 -17.43 -24.95 -13.12
CA TYR A 463 -18.66 -25.04 -12.34
C TYR A 463 -19.29 -26.40 -12.52
N SER A 464 -19.74 -26.99 -11.43
CA SER A 464 -20.46 -28.24 -11.38
C SER A 464 -21.68 -28.12 -10.47
N LYS A 465 -22.88 -28.23 -11.03
CA LYS A 465 -24.14 -28.07 -10.28
C LYS A 465 -24.38 -29.21 -9.28
N ASP A 466 -23.82 -30.39 -9.55
CA ASP A 466 -24.17 -31.67 -8.91
C ASP A 466 -23.25 -32.04 -7.75
N TYR A 467 -22.16 -31.29 -7.50
CA TYR A 467 -21.11 -31.65 -6.54
C TYR A 467 -20.88 -30.59 -5.46
N GLU A 468 -20.38 -31.05 -4.32
CA GLU A 468 -20.36 -30.36 -3.01
C GLU A 468 -19.96 -28.88 -3.08
N TYR A 469 -18.87 -28.56 -3.78
CA TYR A 469 -18.27 -27.23 -3.75
C TYR A 469 -18.72 -26.30 -4.86
N ARG A 470 -19.46 -26.81 -5.85
CA ARG A 470 -19.94 -26.11 -7.04
C ARG A 470 -18.89 -25.46 -7.95
N ILE A 471 -18.06 -24.54 -7.47
CA ILE A 471 -16.96 -23.93 -8.24
C ILE A 471 -15.63 -24.52 -7.77
N TYR A 472 -14.81 -24.92 -8.74
CA TYR A 472 -13.48 -25.48 -8.57
C TYR A 472 -12.46 -24.60 -9.29
N TYR A 473 -11.34 -24.33 -8.64
CA TYR A 473 -10.29 -23.42 -9.08
C TYR A 473 -8.96 -24.17 -9.15
N THR A 474 -8.16 -23.92 -10.18
CA THR A 474 -6.80 -24.45 -10.30
C THR A 474 -5.86 -23.38 -10.84
N GLN A 475 -4.77 -23.09 -10.13
CA GLN A 475 -3.61 -22.36 -10.65
C GLN A 475 -2.52 -23.36 -11.02
N LYS A 476 -1.96 -23.25 -12.22
CA LYS A 476 -0.77 -23.98 -12.66
C LYS A 476 0.35 -23.02 -12.98
N PHE A 477 1.41 -23.10 -12.19
CA PHE A 477 2.62 -22.30 -12.34
C PHE A 477 3.68 -23.09 -13.09
N TYR A 478 4.45 -22.44 -13.95
CA TYR A 478 5.63 -23.09 -14.55
C TYR A 478 6.68 -22.11 -15.08
N THR A 479 7.87 -22.64 -15.35
CA THR A 479 8.93 -21.98 -16.12
C THR A 479 9.30 -22.86 -17.31
N PRO A 480 9.19 -22.36 -18.57
CA PRO A 480 9.56 -23.11 -19.76
C PRO A 480 11.01 -23.60 -19.70
N ARG A 481 11.27 -24.83 -20.15
CA ARG A 481 12.65 -25.29 -20.37
C ARG A 481 13.18 -24.64 -21.64
N ARG A 482 14.29 -23.90 -21.53
CA ARG A 482 14.95 -23.20 -22.64
C ARG A 482 15.86 -24.12 -23.42
#